data_AF-A0A8T3TRE9-F1
#
_entry.id   AF-A0A8T3TRE9-F1
#
_cell.length_a   1.000
_cell.length_b   1.000
_cell.length_c   1.000
_cell.angle_alpha   90.00
_cell.angle_beta   90.00
_cell.angle_gamma   90.00
#
_symmetry.space_group_name_H-M   'P 1'
#
loop_
_entity.id
_entity.type
_entity.pdbx_description
1 polymer ?
#
loop_
_entity_poly.entity_id
_entity_poly.type
_entity_poly.pdbx_seq_one_letter_code
_entity_poly.pdbx_strand_id
1 'polypeptide(L)' 'MGYPPRTVSLVLVTPDGRPVGQLAPFPVATPWWPDVEPIVKDVRDRLGLKVTVLRMLEVEPLLSAGGHVRYLAEVDDPLE' A
#
# COMPACT_ATOMS: atom_id res chain seq x y z
N MET A 1 -15.03 3.62 -20.23
CA MET A 1 -15.32 2.99 -18.93
C MET A 1 -14.14 3.27 -18.02
N GLY A 2 -14.35 3.97 -16.91
CA GLY A 2 -13.31 4.20 -15.90
C GLY A 2 -13.28 3.06 -14.89
N TYR A 3 -12.11 2.81 -14.30
CA TYR A 3 -12.01 1.95 -13.13
C TYR A 3 -12.63 2.64 -11.91
N PRO A 4 -13.17 1.88 -10.93
CA PRO A 4 -13.54 2.47 -9.64
C PRO A 4 -12.31 3.12 -8.98
N PRO A 5 -12.49 4.09 -8.07
CA PRO A 5 -11.39 4.62 -7.27
C PRO A 5 -10.64 3.50 -6.53
N ARG A 6 -9.30 3.62 -6.43
CA ARG A 6 -8.49 2.67 -5.67
C ARG A 6 -8.38 3.09 -4.21
N THR A 7 -8.69 2.17 -3.32
CA THR A 7 -8.34 2.26 -1.90
C THR A 7 -7.33 1.17 -1.57
N VAL A 8 -6.40 1.47 -0.66
CA VAL A 8 -5.34 0.52 -0.30
C VAL A 8 -5.23 0.37 1.20
N SER A 9 -4.94 -0.85 1.64
CA SER A 9 -4.43 -1.12 3.00
C SER A 9 -3.04 -1.72 2.92
N LEU A 10 -2.20 -1.40 3.90
CA LEU A 10 -0.83 -1.93 3.98
C LEU A 10 -0.68 -2.79 5.21
N VAL A 11 -0.28 -4.04 5.00
CA VAL A 11 0.33 -4.86 6.06
C VAL A 11 1.79 -4.46 6.14
N LEU A 12 2.23 -4.01 7.30
CA LEU A 12 3.59 -3.54 7.54
C LEU A 12 4.43 -4.65 8.17
N VAL A 13 5.66 -4.80 7.70
CA VAL A 13 6.68 -5.68 8.27
C VAL A 13 7.98 -4.93 8.50
N THR A 14 8.78 -5.38 9.46
CA THR A 14 10.19 -4.98 9.62
C THR A 14 11.05 -5.56 8.48
N PRO A 15 12.30 -5.10 8.31
CA PRO A 15 13.22 -5.66 7.29
C PRO A 15 13.53 -7.15 7.45
N ASP A 16 13.42 -7.71 8.65
CA ASP A 16 13.54 -9.16 8.88
C ASP A 16 12.19 -9.91 8.74
N GLY A 17 11.15 -9.23 8.26
CA GLY A 17 9.86 -9.81 7.90
C GLY A 17 8.88 -9.97 9.06
N ARG A 18 9.12 -9.37 10.24
CA ARG A 18 8.20 -9.46 11.37
C ARG A 18 7.00 -8.54 11.16
N PRO A 19 5.74 -9.00 11.33
CA PRO A 19 4.57 -8.14 11.24
C PRO A 19 4.58 -7.04 12.31
N VAL A 20 4.42 -5.79 11.86
CA VAL A 20 4.29 -4.60 12.72
C VAL A 20 2.81 -4.28 12.95
N GLY A 21 1.98 -4.43 11.91
CA GLY A 21 0.55 -4.14 11.97
C GLY A 21 -0.04 -3.90 10.59
N GLN A 22 -1.26 -3.36 10.54
CA GLN A 22 -1.93 -3.00 9.29
C GLN A 22 -2.48 -1.58 9.35
N LEU A 23 -2.26 -0.80 8.29
CA LEU A 23 -2.88 0.51 8.13
C LEU A 23 -4.36 0.38 7.72
N ALA A 24 -5.19 1.28 8.25
CA ALA A 24 -6.57 1.42 7.79
C ALA A 24 -6.62 1.78 6.29
N PRO A 25 -7.65 1.35 5.55
CA PRO A 25 -7.76 1.66 4.13
C PRO A 25 -7.71 3.17 3.84
N PHE A 26 -6.98 3.57 2.80
CA PHE A 26 -6.90 4.96 2.34
C PHE A 26 -6.97 5.09 0.82
N PRO A 27 -7.52 6.19 0.28
CA PRO A 27 -7.56 6.42 -1.16
C PRO A 27 -6.17 6.78 -1.70
N VAL A 28 -5.92 6.49 -2.97
CA VAL A 28 -4.69 6.89 -3.69
C VAL A 28 -5.03 7.39 -5.09
N ALA A 29 -4.14 8.21 -5.66
CA ALA A 29 -4.43 9.02 -6.84
C ALA A 29 -4.72 8.23 -8.14
N THR A 30 -4.25 6.98 -8.25
CA THR A 30 -4.38 6.18 -9.48
C THR A 30 -5.10 4.85 -9.24
N PRO A 31 -5.97 4.42 -10.17
CA PRO A 31 -6.64 3.13 -10.06
C PRO A 31 -5.72 1.95 -10.38
N TRP A 32 -4.57 2.18 -11.01
CA TRP A 32 -3.72 1.14 -11.60
C TRP A 32 -2.86 0.43 -10.56
N TRP A 33 -3.08 -0.87 -10.30
CA TRP A 33 -2.45 -1.58 -9.17
C TRP A 33 -0.91 -1.65 -9.17
N PRO A 34 -0.23 -1.79 -10.32
CA PRO A 34 1.24 -1.72 -10.36
C PRO A 34 1.82 -0.35 -9.99
N ASP A 35 1.02 0.72 -10.06
CA ASP A 35 1.46 2.06 -9.68
C ASP A 35 1.44 2.21 -8.16
N VAL A 36 2.61 1.98 -7.55
CA VAL A 36 2.81 1.98 -6.09
C VAL A 36 3.40 3.28 -5.57
N GLU A 37 3.90 4.16 -6.43
CA GLU A 37 4.48 5.46 -6.02
C GLU A 37 3.49 6.31 -5.20
N PRO A 38 2.20 6.43 -5.57
CA PRO A 38 1.22 7.17 -4.78
C PRO A 38 1.06 6.62 -3.36
N ILE A 39 1.21 5.31 -3.17
CA ILE A 39 1.12 4.68 -1.84
C ILE A 39 2.29 5.15 -0.97
N VAL A 40 3.53 5.00 -1.48
CA VAL A 40 4.75 5.34 -0.74
C VAL A 40 4.77 6.81 -0.38
N LYS A 41 4.40 7.67 -1.34
CA LYS A 41 4.29 9.12 -1.13
C LYS A 41 3.26 9.44 -0.05
N ASP A 42 2.04 8.93 -0.14
CA ASP A 42 0.98 9.25 0.83
C ASP A 42 1.32 8.76 2.24
N VAL A 43 1.93 7.57 2.37
CA VAL A 43 2.37 7.03 3.66
C VAL A 43 3.46 7.90 4.28
N ARG A 44 4.45 8.31 3.49
CA ARG A 44 5.50 9.22 3.96
C ARG A 44 4.93 10.57 4.35
N ASP A 45 4.11 11.17 3.50
CA ASP A 45 3.62 12.53 3.68
C ASP A 45 2.60 12.62 4.84
N ARG A 46 1.83 11.55 5.11
CA ARG A 46 0.80 11.54 6.17
C ARG A 46 1.26 10.94 7.50
N LEU A 47 2.13 9.93 7.46
CA LEU A 47 2.53 9.15 8.64
C LEU A 47 4.02 9.29 8.97
N GLY A 48 4.82 9.93 8.11
CA GLY A 48 6.26 10.06 8.30
C GLY A 48 7.04 8.76 8.10
N LEU A 49 6.39 7.69 7.63
CA LEU A 49 7.01 6.39 7.45
C LEU A 49 7.62 6.26 6.05
N LYS A 50 8.84 5.74 5.97
CA LYS A 50 9.42 5.26 4.71
C LYS A 50 9.06 3.79 4.57
N VAL A 51 8.45 3.45 3.43
CA VAL A 51 8.00 2.09 3.18
C VAL A 51 8.39 1.63 1.78
N THR A 52 8.67 0.33 1.65
CA THR A 52 8.88 -0.35 0.37
C THR A 52 7.75 -1.34 0.14
N VAL A 53 6.97 -1.16 -0.94
CA VAL A 53 5.90 -2.10 -1.30
C VAL A 53 6.53 -3.36 -1.89
N LEU A 54 6.31 -4.50 -1.24
CA LEU A 54 6.92 -5.78 -1.61
C LEU A 54 6.06 -6.58 -2.60
N ARG A 55 4.76 -6.67 -2.32
CA ARG A 55 3.80 -7.44 -3.14
C ARG A 55 2.35 -7.12 -2.83
N MET A 56 1.46 -7.43 -3.77
CA MET A 56 0.02 -7.52 -3.50
C MET A 56 -0.28 -8.79 -2.71
N LEU A 57 -1.18 -8.68 -1.74
CA LEU A 57 -1.70 -9.80 -0.95
C LEU A 57 -3.11 -10.16 -1.35
N GLU A 58 -3.93 -9.14 -1.64
CA GLU A 58 -5.35 -9.32 -1.94
C GLU A 58 -5.83 -8.20 -2.86
N VAL A 59 -6.66 -8.56 -3.83
CA VAL A 59 -7.33 -7.64 -4.75
C VAL A 59 -8.81 -8.01 -4.81
N GLU A 60 -9.66 -7.05 -5.12
CA GLU A 60 -11.06 -7.36 -5.41
C GLU A 60 -11.19 -8.28 -6.65
N PRO A 61 -11.97 -9.37 -6.56
CA PRO A 61 -12.20 -10.27 -7.69
C PRO A 61 -12.85 -9.54 -8.87
N LEU A 62 -12.56 -10.01 -10.09
CA LEU A 62 -13.14 -9.52 -11.35
C LEU A 62 -12.75 -8.09 -11.76
N LEU A 63 -11.90 -7.40 -10.98
CA LEU A 63 -11.30 -6.13 -11.36
C LEU A 63 -9.89 -6.34 -11.93
N SER A 64 -9.49 -5.45 -12.84
CA SER A 64 -8.10 -5.33 -13.31
C SER A 64 -7.44 -4.02 -12.87
N ALA A 65 -8.20 -3.12 -12.22
CA ALA A 65 -7.75 -1.91 -11.56
C ALA A 65 -8.88 -1.32 -10.68
N GLY A 66 -8.54 -0.39 -9.79
CA GLY A 66 -9.46 0.21 -8.85
C GLY A 66 -9.79 -0.70 -7.67
N GLY A 67 -10.84 -0.33 -6.91
CA GLY A 67 -11.30 -1.13 -5.77
C GLY A 67 -10.31 -1.15 -4.62
N HIS A 68 -10.51 -2.06 -3.69
CA HIS A 68 -9.63 -2.29 -2.55
C HIS A 68 -8.49 -3.24 -2.91
N VAL A 69 -7.26 -2.82 -2.59
CA VAL A 69 -6.06 -3.65 -2.73
C VAL A 69 -5.28 -3.66 -1.43
N ARG A 70 -4.92 -4.84 -0.96
CA ARG A 70 -4.02 -5.02 0.18
C ARG A 70 -2.61 -5.31 -0.31
N TYR A 71 -1.64 -4.55 0.16
CA TYR A 71 -0.23 -4.79 -0.12
C TYR A 71 0.52 -5.16 1.16
N LEU A 72 1.59 -5.93 0.99
CA LEU A 72 2.65 -6.06 1.98
C LEU A 72 3.67 -4.95 1.72
N ALA A 73 4.03 -4.22 2.76
CA ALA A 73 5.09 -3.23 2.70
C ALA A 73 6.06 -3.41 3.87
N GLU A 74 7.34 -3.27 3.58
CA GLU A 74 8.38 -3.14 4.59
C GLU A 74 8.43 -1.70 5.08
N VAL A 75 8.58 -1.47 6.38
CA VAL A 75 8.90 -0.16 6.94
C VAL A 75 10.40 -0.10 7.22
N ASP A 76 11.05 0.95 6.74
CA ASP A 76 12.44 1.21 7.10
C ASP A 76 12.49 1.44 8.62
N ASP A 77 13.42 0.78 9.32
CA ASP A 77 13.76 1.17 10.68
C ASP A 77 14.19 2.65 10.63
N PRO A 78 13.73 3.54 11.53
CA PRO A 78 14.36 4.84 11.66
C PRO A 78 15.88 4.64 11.70
N LEU A 79 16.58 5.17 10.70
CA LEU A 79 18.04 5.24 10.71
C LEU A 79 18.43 5.83 12.07
N GLU A 80 19.16 5.04 12.86
CA GLU A 80 19.53 5.30 14.26
C GLU A 80 19.86 6.77 14.57
#